data_AF-A0A2W6X7B8-F1
#
_entry.id   AF-A0A2W6X7B8-F1
#
_cell.length_a   1.000
_cell.length_b   1.000
_cell.length_c   1.000
_cell.angle_alpha   90.00
_cell.angle_beta   90.00
_cell.angle_gamma   90.00
#
_symmetry.space_group_name_H-M   'P 1'
#
loop_
_entity.id
_entity.type
_entity.pdbx_description
1 polymer ?
#
loop_
_entity_poly.entity_id
_entity_poly.type
_entity_poly.pdbx_seq_one_letter_code
_entity_poly.pdbx_strand_id
1 'polypeptide(L)'
;MSLVSVSGYAKLHGVSKGAAQKWQTRGLLRFRDGKVDVEASDQMLAHAGVGRFADAATKQRRTATSSRSQVAAPVAVFSAAIADGLEDAAAQGDEDAKNVLDFMAGLAEGRAVDLITAQTMKENGLAAVRIIEARKRAGEVIEFADAEAIVFEMFRRQRDAWMNFPSKVGPLIAADLGVSPERVLEVLTAHVHQQLTDLGEPIDPLGETRPTAADRQKGSDPAAKA
;
A
#
# COMPACT_ATOMS: atom_id res chain seq x y z
N MET A 1 48.71 -26.14 10.90
CA MET A 1 47.33 -26.43 11.30
C MET A 1 47.03 -25.83 12.67
N SER A 2 46.63 -24.56 12.71
CA SER A 2 46.24 -23.88 13.95
C SER A 2 44.76 -24.18 14.24
N LEU A 3 44.47 -24.65 15.46
CA LEU A 3 43.10 -24.94 15.92
C LEU A 3 42.68 -23.91 16.96
N VAL A 4 41.66 -23.11 16.65
CA VAL A 4 41.19 -22.02 17.51
C VAL A 4 39.70 -22.11 17.78
N SER A 5 39.22 -21.52 18.87
CA SER A 5 37.78 -21.40 19.10
C SER A 5 37.15 -20.43 18.08
N VAL A 6 35.84 -20.53 17.85
CA VAL A 6 35.11 -19.62 16.92
C VAL A 6 35.30 -18.14 17.30
N SER A 7 35.38 -17.84 18.60
CA SER A 7 35.66 -16.48 19.11
C SER A 7 37.11 -16.05 18.86
N GLY A 8 38.07 -16.97 19.02
CA GLY A 8 39.48 -16.73 18.69
C GLY A 8 39.69 -16.51 17.19
N TYR A 9 38.98 -17.29 16.36
CA TYR A 9 38.95 -17.11 14.91
C TYR A 9 38.39 -15.73 14.53
N ALA A 10 37.26 -15.32 15.11
CA ALA A 10 36.67 -14.01 14.85
C ALA A 10 37.66 -12.85 15.12
N LYS A 11 38.38 -12.92 16.25
CA LYS A 11 39.41 -11.94 16.63
C LYS A 11 40.59 -11.91 15.65
N LEU A 12 41.09 -13.07 15.25
CA LEU A 12 42.21 -13.19 14.30
C LEU A 12 41.87 -12.61 12.92
N HIS A 13 40.59 -12.67 12.53
CA HIS A 13 40.09 -12.18 11.25
C HIS A 13 39.48 -10.76 11.31
N GLY A 14 39.55 -10.08 12.48
CA GLY A 14 39.04 -8.72 12.65
C GLY A 14 37.52 -8.59 12.47
N VAL A 15 36.76 -9.66 12.73
CA VAL A 15 35.30 -9.69 12.57
C VAL A 15 34.59 -9.94 13.90
N SER A 16 33.31 -9.58 13.99
CA SER A 16 32.52 -9.82 15.20
C SER A 16 32.23 -11.31 15.41
N LYS A 17 32.05 -11.72 16.68
CA LYS A 17 31.67 -13.10 17.04
C LYS A 17 30.40 -13.55 16.31
N GLY A 18 29.43 -12.65 16.12
CA GLY A 18 28.20 -12.95 15.38
C GLY A 18 28.43 -13.18 13.88
N ALA A 19 29.42 -12.52 13.27
CA ALA A 19 29.80 -12.79 11.88
C ALA A 19 30.42 -14.19 11.72
N ALA A 20 31.31 -14.57 12.65
CA ALA A 20 31.90 -15.91 12.66
C ALA A 20 30.84 -17.02 12.92
N GLN A 21 29.86 -16.77 13.78
CA GLN A 21 28.71 -17.68 13.98
C GLN A 21 27.87 -17.83 12.71
N LYS A 22 27.63 -16.74 11.96
CA LYS A 22 26.94 -16.84 10.66
C LYS A 22 27.72 -17.67 9.65
N TRP A 23 29.06 -17.59 9.63
CA TRP A 23 29.88 -18.44 8.77
C TRP A 23 29.82 -19.92 9.19
N GLN A 24 29.77 -20.18 10.49
CA GLN A 24 29.53 -21.52 11.02
C GLN A 24 28.18 -22.09 10.56
N THR A 25 27.08 -21.33 10.70
CA THR A 25 25.74 -21.77 10.24
C THR A 25 25.69 -21.99 8.73
N ARG A 26 26.44 -21.21 7.96
CA ARG A 26 26.55 -21.35 6.50
C ARG A 26 27.50 -22.47 6.05
N GLY A 27 28.12 -23.20 6.98
CA GLY A 27 29.06 -24.27 6.67
C GLY A 27 30.39 -23.79 6.06
N LEU A 28 30.75 -22.53 6.29
CA LEU A 28 31.97 -21.91 5.73
C LEU A 28 33.20 -22.03 6.65
N LEU A 29 33.05 -22.69 7.81
CA LEU A 29 34.13 -22.96 8.75
C LEU A 29 34.31 -24.48 8.89
N ARG A 30 35.56 -24.93 8.81
CA ARG A 30 35.90 -26.34 9.02
C ARG A 30 36.30 -26.57 10.46
N PHE A 31 35.71 -27.59 11.07
CA PHE A 31 35.97 -27.97 12.45
C PHE A 31 36.75 -29.28 12.52
N ARG A 32 37.69 -29.34 13.46
CA ARG A 32 38.41 -30.56 13.86
C ARG A 32 38.48 -30.55 15.38
N ASP A 33 38.04 -31.62 16.02
CA ASP A 33 37.97 -31.77 17.49
C ASP A 33 37.24 -30.60 18.19
N GLY A 34 36.15 -30.12 17.57
CA GLY A 34 35.34 -29.02 18.11
C GLY A 34 35.99 -27.62 18.02
N LYS A 35 37.16 -27.51 17.39
CA LYS A 35 37.87 -26.24 17.15
C LYS A 35 37.93 -25.93 15.65
N VAL A 36 37.96 -24.65 15.31
CA VAL A 36 38.05 -24.17 13.93
C VAL A 36 39.48 -24.40 13.43
N ASP A 37 39.60 -25.14 12.34
CA ASP A 37 40.84 -25.22 11.58
C ASP A 37 41.00 -23.93 10.77
N VAL A 38 41.95 -23.10 11.18
CA VAL A 38 42.14 -21.76 10.62
C VAL A 38 42.43 -21.81 9.14
N GLU A 39 43.29 -22.74 8.73
CA GLU A 39 43.83 -22.80 7.36
C GLU A 39 42.79 -23.34 6.38
N ALA A 40 42.07 -24.39 6.77
CA ALA A 40 40.99 -24.94 5.94
C ALA A 40 39.79 -23.98 5.87
N SER A 41 39.47 -23.28 6.96
CA SER A 41 38.38 -22.29 6.97
C SER A 41 38.72 -21.05 6.14
N ASP A 42 39.99 -20.63 6.14
CA ASP A 42 40.47 -19.53 5.31
C ASP A 42 40.35 -19.83 3.83
N GLN A 43 40.69 -21.05 3.40
CA GLN A 43 40.52 -21.48 2.02
C GLN A 43 39.04 -21.46 1.60
N MET A 44 38.13 -21.87 2.49
CA MET A 44 36.69 -21.84 2.21
C MET A 44 36.14 -20.40 2.14
N LEU A 45 36.57 -19.51 3.03
CA LEU A 45 36.16 -18.11 3.01
C LEU A 45 36.75 -17.33 1.84
N ALA A 46 37.97 -17.68 1.40
CA ALA A 46 38.59 -17.14 0.20
C ALA A 46 37.83 -17.57 -1.06
N HIS A 47 37.51 -18.86 -1.19
CA HIS A 47 36.70 -19.35 -2.30
C HIS A 47 35.28 -18.76 -2.32
N ALA A 48 34.69 -18.52 -1.14
CA ALA A 48 33.37 -17.92 -1.01
C ALA A 48 33.37 -16.37 -1.09
N GLY A 49 34.53 -15.73 -1.19
CA GLY A 49 34.66 -14.27 -1.31
C GLY A 49 34.05 -13.49 -0.14
N VAL A 50 34.18 -14.01 1.08
CA VAL A 50 33.54 -13.45 2.29
C VAL A 50 34.56 -13.10 3.38
N GLY A 51 34.18 -12.21 4.28
CA GLY A 51 35.06 -11.73 5.35
C GLY A 51 36.18 -10.84 4.81
N ARG A 52 37.42 -11.06 5.26
CA ARG A 52 38.58 -10.29 4.79
C ARG A 52 38.92 -10.52 3.31
N PHE A 53 38.44 -11.63 2.75
CA PHE A 53 38.69 -12.05 1.37
C PHE A 53 37.61 -11.57 0.38
N ALA A 54 36.67 -10.74 0.84
CA ALA A 54 35.71 -10.09 -0.04
C ALA A 54 36.35 -8.93 -0.81
N ASP A 55 36.25 -8.96 -2.14
CA ASP A 55 36.75 -7.90 -3.02
C ASP A 55 36.07 -6.54 -2.78
N ALA A 56 36.76 -5.47 -3.18
CA ALA A 56 36.28 -4.09 -3.04
C ALA A 56 34.91 -3.87 -3.71
N ALA A 57 34.66 -4.51 -4.86
CA ALA A 57 33.36 -4.47 -5.54
C ALA A 57 32.23 -5.14 -4.74
N THR A 58 32.54 -6.25 -4.04
CA THR A 58 31.59 -6.95 -3.16
C THR A 58 31.30 -6.15 -1.89
N LYS A 59 32.30 -5.42 -1.38
CA LYS A 59 32.13 -4.46 -0.26
C LYS A 59 31.26 -3.27 -0.69
N GLN A 60 31.50 -2.68 -1.87
CA GLN A 60 30.70 -1.58 -2.42
C GLN A 60 29.25 -1.97 -2.72
N ARG A 61 29.01 -3.20 -3.24
CA ARG A 61 27.65 -3.71 -3.45
C ARG A 61 26.89 -3.88 -2.13
N ARG A 62 27.56 -4.32 -1.06
CA ARG A 62 26.95 -4.45 0.28
C ARG A 62 26.67 -3.10 0.93
N THR A 63 27.48 -2.07 0.69
CA THR A 63 27.18 -0.71 1.17
C THR A 63 26.07 -0.04 0.36
N ALA A 64 25.95 -0.34 -0.94
CA ALA A 64 24.85 0.13 -1.78
C ALA A 64 23.51 -0.54 -1.44
N THR A 65 23.51 -1.84 -1.11
CA THR A 65 22.31 -2.55 -0.60
C THR A 65 22.03 -2.24 0.88
N SER A 66 23.02 -1.68 1.58
CA SER A 66 22.87 -1.08 2.92
C SER A 66 22.71 0.44 2.83
N SER A 67 22.06 0.95 1.78
CA SER A 67 21.18 2.09 2.00
C SER A 67 20.24 1.62 3.10
N ARG A 68 20.53 2.06 4.32
CA ARG A 68 19.61 2.08 5.46
C ARG A 68 18.25 2.22 4.84
N SER A 69 17.42 1.16 4.90
CA SER A 69 16.03 1.27 4.52
C SER A 69 15.63 2.56 5.21
N GLN A 70 15.42 3.63 4.45
CA GLN A 70 14.76 4.79 5.00
C GLN A 70 13.54 4.14 5.57
N VAL A 71 13.44 4.17 6.90
CA VAL A 71 12.22 3.76 7.56
C VAL A 71 11.21 4.57 6.80
N ALA A 72 10.39 3.88 5.99
CA ALA A 72 9.37 4.53 5.21
C ALA A 72 8.71 5.50 6.17
N ALA A 73 8.54 6.75 5.71
CA ALA A 73 7.84 7.80 6.46
C ALA A 73 6.73 7.16 7.31
N PRO A 74 6.60 7.57 8.59
CA PRO A 74 5.87 6.83 9.61
C PRO A 74 4.60 6.23 9.01
N VAL A 75 4.53 4.91 9.14
CA VAL A 75 3.44 4.02 8.72
C VAL A 75 2.13 4.79 8.70
N ALA A 76 1.60 4.97 7.48
CA ALA A 76 0.24 5.41 7.16
C ALA A 76 -0.43 6.22 8.27
N VAL A 77 -0.37 7.55 8.14
CA VAL A 77 -1.42 8.42 8.70
C VAL A 77 -2.75 7.76 8.29
N PHE A 78 -3.60 7.47 9.26
CA PHE A 78 -4.97 7.02 9.00
C PHE A 78 -5.58 7.91 7.91
N SER A 79 -6.48 7.36 7.08
CA SER A 79 -7.22 8.24 6.17
C SER A 79 -7.90 9.33 7.01
N ALA A 80 -7.92 10.56 6.51
CA ALA A 80 -8.54 11.69 7.21
C ALA A 80 -9.96 11.33 7.70
N ALA A 81 -10.72 10.61 6.88
CA ALA A 81 -12.05 10.09 7.23
C ALA A 81 -12.09 9.17 8.47
N ILE A 82 -11.05 8.37 8.74
CA ILE A 82 -11.02 7.54 9.96
C ILE A 82 -10.62 8.39 11.16
N ALA A 83 -9.72 9.36 11.00
CA ALA A 83 -9.39 10.30 12.06
C ALA A 83 -10.62 11.13 12.46
N ASP A 84 -11.31 11.72 11.48
CA ASP A 84 -12.54 12.49 11.69
C ASP A 84 -13.61 11.64 12.37
N GLY A 85 -13.84 10.40 11.91
CA GLY A 85 -14.82 9.50 12.53
C GLY A 85 -14.46 9.12 13.97
N LEU A 86 -13.16 9.01 14.30
CA LEU A 86 -12.69 8.71 15.64
C LEU A 86 -12.82 9.94 16.56
N GLU A 87 -12.56 11.13 16.04
CA GLU A 87 -12.76 12.41 16.74
C GLU A 87 -14.24 12.65 17.05
N ASP A 88 -15.13 12.39 16.08
CA ASP A 88 -16.58 12.46 16.27
C ASP A 88 -17.08 11.47 17.33
N ALA A 89 -16.61 10.22 17.28
CA ALA A 89 -16.95 9.21 18.29
C ALA A 89 -16.46 9.62 19.69
N ALA A 90 -15.22 10.14 19.78
CA ALA A 90 -14.67 10.64 21.03
C ALA A 90 -15.46 11.85 21.58
N ALA A 91 -15.90 12.76 20.72
CA ALA A 91 -16.75 13.89 21.08
C ALA A 91 -18.14 13.44 21.57
N GLN A 92 -18.64 12.32 21.06
CA GLN A 92 -19.87 11.66 21.52
C GLN A 92 -19.69 10.86 22.81
N GLY A 93 -18.48 10.83 23.37
CA GLY A 93 -18.19 10.19 24.66
C GLY A 93 -17.68 8.75 24.57
N ASP A 94 -17.32 8.27 23.38
CA ASP A 94 -16.67 6.96 23.22
C ASP A 94 -15.26 6.98 23.85
N GLU A 95 -15.11 6.29 24.97
CA GLU A 95 -13.84 6.21 25.70
C GLU A 95 -12.77 5.41 24.94
N ASP A 96 -13.15 4.41 24.14
CA ASP A 96 -12.19 3.65 23.33
C ASP A 96 -11.63 4.52 22.21
N ALA A 97 -12.48 5.34 21.58
CA ALA A 97 -12.04 6.32 20.59
C ALA A 97 -11.08 7.35 21.19
N LYS A 98 -11.38 7.89 22.38
CA LYS A 98 -10.48 8.80 23.12
C LYS A 98 -9.14 8.14 23.44
N ASN A 99 -9.15 6.90 23.90
CA ASN A 99 -7.94 6.15 24.25
C ASN A 99 -7.04 5.92 23.04
N VAL A 100 -7.61 5.63 21.87
CA VAL A 100 -6.85 5.48 20.62
C VAL A 100 -6.27 6.83 20.18
N LEU A 101 -7.06 7.91 20.24
CA LEU A 101 -6.59 9.26 19.89
C LEU A 101 -5.45 9.74 20.80
N ASP A 102 -5.57 9.59 22.13
CA ASP A 102 -4.50 10.00 23.06
C ASP A 102 -3.22 9.17 22.87
N PHE A 103 -3.36 7.87 22.63
CA PHE A 103 -2.22 7.02 22.30
C PHE A 103 -1.50 7.49 21.03
N MET A 104 -2.26 7.83 19.98
CA MET A 104 -1.70 8.32 18.73
C MET A 104 -1.02 9.67 18.89
N ALA A 105 -1.66 10.62 19.58
CA ALA A 105 -1.09 11.92 19.89
C ALA A 105 0.21 11.77 20.69
N GLY A 106 0.21 10.91 21.71
CA GLY A 106 1.39 10.60 22.50
C GLY A 106 2.52 10.00 21.68
N LEU A 107 2.23 9.08 20.76
CA LEU A 107 3.23 8.51 19.86
C LEU A 107 3.83 9.57 18.93
N ALA A 108 3.00 10.45 18.36
CA ALA A 108 3.44 11.53 17.47
C ALA A 108 4.33 12.57 18.20
N GLU A 109 4.03 12.84 19.46
CA GLU A 109 4.80 13.71 20.35
C GLU A 109 6.07 13.04 20.90
N GLY A 110 6.26 11.73 20.66
CA GLY A 110 7.39 10.97 21.18
C GLY A 110 7.28 10.61 22.67
N ARG A 111 6.08 10.66 23.25
CA ARG A 111 5.82 10.21 24.63
C ARG A 111 5.96 8.69 24.72
N ALA A 112 6.63 8.23 25.78
CA ALA A 112 6.67 6.81 26.11
C ALA A 112 5.30 6.39 26.64
N VAL A 113 4.74 5.33 26.05
CA VAL A 113 3.50 4.70 26.50
C VAL A 113 3.85 3.49 27.37
N ASP A 114 3.00 3.18 28.34
CA ASP A 114 3.14 1.95 29.14
C ASP A 114 3.17 0.69 28.24
N LEU A 115 4.00 -0.28 28.65
CA LEU A 115 4.25 -1.48 27.87
C LEU A 115 2.98 -2.32 27.66
N ILE A 116 2.10 -2.39 28.67
CA ILE A 116 0.88 -3.21 28.60
C ILE A 116 -0.09 -2.58 27.59
N THR A 117 -0.29 -1.27 27.64
CA THR A 117 -1.12 -0.54 26.68
C THR A 117 -0.58 -0.69 25.26
N ALA A 118 0.73 -0.49 25.07
CA ALA A 118 1.36 -0.63 23.77
C ALA A 118 1.24 -2.05 23.20
N GLN A 119 1.40 -3.08 24.04
CA GLN A 119 1.23 -4.48 23.62
C GLN A 119 -0.23 -4.78 23.27
N THR A 120 -1.18 -4.30 24.07
CA THR A 120 -2.62 -4.52 23.84
C THR A 120 -3.05 -3.94 22.49
N MET A 121 -2.67 -2.69 22.20
CA MET A 121 -3.00 -2.04 20.93
C MET A 121 -2.35 -2.74 19.74
N LYS A 122 -1.11 -3.20 19.89
CA LYS A 122 -0.42 -3.98 18.86
C LYS A 122 -1.15 -5.29 18.57
N GLU A 123 -1.51 -6.06 19.59
CA GLU A 123 -2.19 -7.35 19.40
C GLU A 123 -3.61 -7.16 18.83
N ASN A 124 -4.33 -6.13 19.27
CA ASN A 124 -5.64 -5.76 18.71
C ASN A 124 -5.52 -5.36 17.22
N GLY A 125 -4.55 -4.52 16.88
CA GLY A 125 -4.28 -4.14 15.49
C GLY A 125 -3.91 -5.34 14.61
N LEU A 126 -3.09 -6.26 15.14
CA LEU A 126 -2.72 -7.48 14.43
C LEU A 126 -3.90 -8.43 14.26
N ALA A 127 -4.81 -8.50 15.24
CA ALA A 127 -6.05 -9.25 15.12
C ALA A 127 -6.95 -8.67 14.02
N ALA A 128 -7.11 -7.35 13.95
CA ALA A 128 -7.88 -6.67 12.90
C ALA A 128 -7.33 -6.98 11.49
N VAL A 129 -6.01 -6.91 11.31
CA VAL A 129 -5.35 -7.27 10.04
C VAL A 129 -5.64 -8.72 9.67
N ARG A 130 -5.50 -9.66 10.63
CA ARG A 130 -5.77 -11.08 10.39
C ARG A 130 -7.24 -11.34 10.03
N ILE A 131 -8.18 -10.62 10.63
CA ILE A 131 -9.60 -10.71 10.28
C ILE A 131 -9.82 -10.26 8.84
N ILE A 132 -9.25 -9.12 8.44
CA ILE A 132 -9.36 -8.63 7.05
C ILE A 132 -8.74 -9.63 6.07
N GLU A 133 -7.57 -10.19 6.38
CA GLU A 133 -6.95 -11.23 5.56
C GLU A 133 -7.80 -12.51 5.48
N ALA A 134 -8.42 -12.92 6.58
CA ALA A 134 -9.32 -14.06 6.59
C ALA A 134 -10.54 -13.82 5.69
N ARG A 135 -11.14 -12.63 5.76
CA ARG A 135 -12.24 -12.21 4.87
C ARG A 135 -11.81 -12.14 3.41
N LYS A 136 -10.60 -11.66 3.12
CA LYS A 136 -10.02 -11.68 1.76
C LYS A 136 -9.90 -13.11 1.24
N ARG A 137 -9.36 -14.03 2.05
CA ARG A 137 -9.24 -15.46 1.68
C ARG A 137 -10.61 -16.14 1.52
N ALA A 138 -11.60 -15.72 2.30
CA ALA A 138 -12.99 -16.18 2.18
C ALA A 138 -13.73 -15.60 0.95
N GLY A 139 -13.17 -14.58 0.29
CA GLY A 139 -13.78 -13.90 -0.84
C GLY A 139 -14.91 -12.93 -0.46
N GLU A 140 -15.01 -12.53 0.81
CA GLU A 140 -16.06 -11.63 1.29
C GLU A 140 -15.77 -10.15 1.00
N VAL A 141 -14.50 -9.80 0.80
CA VAL A 141 -14.05 -8.41 0.59
C VAL A 141 -13.27 -8.28 -0.71
N ILE A 142 -13.44 -7.13 -1.36
CA ILE A 142 -12.73 -6.75 -2.59
C ILE A 142 -11.96 -5.46 -2.35
N GLU A 143 -10.90 -5.23 -3.13
CA GLU A 143 -10.20 -3.95 -3.10
C GLU A 143 -11.10 -2.87 -3.70
N PHE A 144 -11.08 -1.69 -3.07
CA PHE A 144 -11.96 -0.59 -3.46
C PHE A 144 -11.70 -0.15 -4.91
N ALA A 145 -10.44 -0.10 -5.35
CA ALA A 145 -10.06 0.26 -6.71
C ALA A 145 -10.64 -0.72 -7.74
N ASP A 146 -10.69 -2.01 -7.43
CA ASP A 146 -11.28 -3.02 -8.30
C ASP A 146 -12.80 -2.86 -8.37
N ALA A 147 -13.44 -2.60 -7.22
CA ALA A 147 -14.87 -2.32 -7.14
C ALA A 147 -15.25 -1.10 -7.99
N GLU A 148 -14.50 0.00 -7.84
CA GLU A 148 -14.68 1.23 -8.61
C GLU A 148 -14.51 0.98 -10.10
N ALA A 149 -13.46 0.26 -10.51
CA ALA A 149 -13.22 -0.08 -11.91
C ALA A 149 -14.37 -0.90 -12.51
N ILE A 150 -14.87 -1.91 -11.79
CA ILE A 150 -15.99 -2.74 -12.23
C ILE A 150 -17.25 -1.88 -12.39
N VAL A 151 -17.58 -1.06 -11.39
CA VAL A 151 -18.77 -0.21 -11.42
C VAL A 151 -18.68 0.81 -12.56
N PHE A 152 -17.52 1.46 -12.72
CA PHE A 152 -17.29 2.41 -13.81
C PHE A 152 -17.44 1.76 -15.19
N GLU A 153 -16.87 0.57 -15.38
CA GLU A 153 -17.01 -0.19 -16.62
C GLU A 153 -18.46 -0.62 -16.88
N MET A 154 -19.21 -1.02 -15.84
CA MET A 154 -20.64 -1.33 -15.97
C MET A 154 -21.45 -0.12 -16.45
N PHE A 155 -21.26 1.06 -15.84
CA PHE A 155 -21.94 2.27 -16.27
C PHE A 155 -21.50 2.75 -17.66
N ARG A 156 -20.22 2.56 -18.01
CA ARG A 156 -19.72 2.82 -19.35
C ARG A 156 -20.46 1.96 -20.39
N ARG A 157 -20.58 0.66 -20.14
CA ARG A 157 -21.35 -0.25 -21.02
C ARG A 157 -22.80 0.17 -21.15
N GLN A 158 -23.41 0.61 -20.05
CA GLN A 158 -24.78 1.10 -20.07
C GLN A 158 -24.92 2.36 -20.94
N ARG A 159 -24.00 3.32 -20.80
CA ARG A 159 -23.97 4.53 -21.65
C ARG A 159 -23.79 4.14 -23.13
N ASP A 160 -22.84 3.28 -23.44
CA ASP A 160 -22.58 2.85 -24.81
C ASP A 160 -23.77 2.07 -25.40
N ALA A 161 -24.53 1.33 -24.57
CA ALA A 161 -25.78 0.69 -24.97
C ALA A 161 -26.88 1.72 -25.29
N TRP A 162 -27.03 2.77 -24.48
CA TRP A 162 -27.96 3.87 -24.73
C TRP A 162 -27.60 4.65 -25.99
N MET A 163 -26.32 4.95 -26.23
CA MET A 163 -25.89 5.63 -27.47
C MET A 163 -26.24 4.84 -28.73
N ASN A 164 -26.24 3.51 -28.65
CA ASN A 164 -26.61 2.61 -29.75
C ASN A 164 -28.11 2.26 -29.78
N PHE A 165 -28.88 2.68 -28.79
CA PHE A 165 -30.31 2.35 -28.69
C PHE A 165 -31.14 2.99 -29.81
N PRO A 166 -30.97 4.29 -30.16
CA PRO A 166 -31.75 4.93 -31.22
C PRO A 166 -31.61 4.23 -32.58
N SER A 167 -30.41 3.79 -32.95
CA SER A 167 -30.17 3.12 -34.24
C SER A 167 -30.76 1.71 -34.29
N LYS A 168 -30.85 1.02 -33.15
CA LYS A 168 -31.42 -0.33 -33.06
C LYS A 168 -32.96 -0.32 -33.02
N VAL A 169 -33.55 0.59 -32.25
CA VAL A 169 -34.99 0.58 -31.94
C VAL A 169 -35.76 1.66 -32.71
N GLY A 170 -35.11 2.73 -33.13
CA GLY A 170 -35.74 3.81 -33.92
C GLY A 170 -36.46 3.32 -35.17
N PRO A 171 -35.87 2.44 -36.01
CA PRO A 171 -36.57 1.89 -37.17
C PRO A 171 -37.79 1.02 -36.82
N LEU A 172 -37.75 0.31 -35.70
CA LEU A 172 -38.86 -0.53 -35.23
C LEU A 172 -40.03 0.34 -34.76
N ILE A 173 -39.74 1.37 -33.96
CA ILE A 173 -40.75 2.35 -33.52
C ILE A 173 -41.37 3.08 -34.71
N ALA A 174 -40.56 3.44 -35.71
CA ALA A 174 -41.04 4.10 -36.92
C ALA A 174 -42.00 3.21 -37.72
N ALA A 175 -41.69 1.91 -37.83
CA ALA A 175 -42.56 0.94 -38.49
C ALA A 175 -43.90 0.78 -37.77
N ASP A 176 -43.88 0.67 -36.43
CA ASP A 176 -45.09 0.49 -35.61
C ASP A 176 -46.01 1.71 -35.65
N LEU A 177 -45.43 2.92 -35.72
CA LEU A 177 -46.19 4.18 -35.75
C LEU A 177 -46.50 4.68 -37.16
N GLY A 178 -45.95 4.04 -38.21
CA GLY A 178 -46.13 4.46 -39.61
C GLY A 178 -45.49 5.81 -39.95
N VAL A 179 -44.42 6.20 -39.26
CA VAL A 179 -43.68 7.47 -39.45
C VAL A 179 -42.33 7.23 -40.11
N SER A 180 -41.68 8.30 -40.61
CA SER A 180 -40.37 8.17 -41.25
C SER A 180 -39.28 7.73 -40.26
N PRO A 181 -38.49 6.68 -40.58
CA PRO A 181 -37.41 6.19 -39.72
C PRO A 181 -36.36 7.25 -39.40
N GLU A 182 -36.07 8.13 -40.36
CA GLU A 182 -35.07 9.20 -40.20
C GLU A 182 -35.49 10.19 -39.12
N ARG A 183 -36.78 10.54 -39.07
CA ARG A 183 -37.30 11.50 -38.10
C ARG A 183 -37.34 10.92 -36.68
N VAL A 184 -37.73 9.66 -36.56
CA VAL A 184 -37.73 8.96 -35.26
C VAL A 184 -36.31 8.82 -34.72
N LEU A 185 -35.34 8.46 -35.58
CA LEU A 185 -33.93 8.36 -35.18
C LEU A 185 -33.37 9.69 -34.68
N GLU A 186 -33.64 10.79 -35.39
CA GLU A 186 -33.20 12.14 -35.02
C GLU A 186 -33.74 12.56 -33.64
N VAL A 187 -35.06 12.44 -33.45
CA VAL A 187 -35.73 12.84 -32.20
C VAL A 187 -35.28 11.96 -31.03
N LEU A 188 -35.20 10.65 -31.24
CA LEU A 188 -34.82 9.71 -30.20
C LEU A 188 -33.35 9.90 -29.79
N THR A 189 -32.46 10.17 -30.75
CA THR A 189 -31.04 10.46 -30.46
C THR A 189 -30.90 11.71 -29.59
N ALA A 190 -31.64 12.78 -29.91
CA ALA A 190 -31.62 14.01 -29.12
C ALA A 190 -32.07 13.77 -27.66
N HIS A 191 -33.18 13.05 -27.47
CA HIS A 191 -33.69 12.76 -26.12
C HIS A 191 -32.77 11.83 -25.32
N VAL A 192 -32.19 10.81 -25.95
CA VAL A 192 -31.24 9.91 -25.27
C VAL A 192 -29.98 10.66 -24.85
N HIS A 193 -29.45 11.56 -25.69
CA HIS A 193 -28.30 12.38 -25.31
C HIS A 193 -28.62 13.33 -24.15
N GLN A 194 -29.79 13.96 -24.15
CA GLN A 194 -30.22 14.79 -23.03
C GLN A 194 -30.31 13.96 -21.73
N GLN A 195 -30.96 12.80 -21.78
CA GLN A 195 -31.08 11.92 -20.62
C GLN A 195 -29.71 11.47 -20.07
N LEU A 196 -28.77 11.12 -20.95
CA LEU A 196 -27.41 10.75 -20.55
C LEU A 196 -26.64 11.93 -19.95
N THR A 197 -26.96 13.16 -20.37
CA THR A 197 -26.38 14.38 -19.80
C THR A 197 -26.94 14.62 -18.40
N ASP A 198 -28.26 14.53 -18.23
CA ASP A 198 -28.92 14.69 -16.92
C ASP A 198 -28.45 13.64 -15.90
N LEU A 199 -28.20 12.40 -16.35
CA LEU A 199 -27.63 11.33 -15.50
C LEU A 199 -26.13 11.53 -15.19
N GLY A 200 -25.42 12.28 -16.03
CA GLY A 200 -24.01 12.58 -15.86
C GLY A 200 -23.74 13.77 -14.95
N GLU A 201 -24.75 14.58 -14.66
CA GLU A 201 -24.65 15.63 -13.64
C GLU A 201 -24.45 14.98 -12.27
N PRO A 202 -23.36 15.29 -11.55
CA PRO A 202 -23.06 14.64 -10.29
C PRO A 202 -24.11 15.03 -9.25
N ILE A 203 -25.09 14.15 -9.03
CA ILE A 203 -25.85 14.09 -7.79
C ILE A 203 -24.87 13.58 -6.76
N ASP A 204 -24.27 14.49 -6.00
CA ASP A 204 -23.42 14.14 -4.87
C ASP A 204 -24.30 13.55 -3.75
N PRO A 205 -24.26 12.22 -3.52
CA PRO A 205 -25.06 11.59 -2.49
C PRO A 205 -24.40 11.66 -1.11
N LEU A 206 -23.15 12.14 -1.02
CA LEU A 206 -22.34 12.18 0.19
C LEU A 206 -22.09 13.60 0.71
N GLY A 207 -22.55 14.63 0.00
CA GLY A 207 -22.51 16.03 0.43
C GLY A 207 -21.10 16.64 0.45
N GLU A 208 -20.09 15.94 -0.06
CA GLU A 208 -18.76 16.45 -0.26
C GLU A 208 -18.61 16.89 -1.72
N THR A 209 -18.74 18.19 -1.96
CA THR A 209 -18.37 18.80 -3.24
C THR A 209 -16.92 18.46 -3.53
N ARG A 210 -16.68 17.39 -4.31
CA ARG A 210 -15.35 17.06 -4.81
C ARG A 210 -14.89 18.30 -5.58
N PRO A 211 -13.76 18.95 -5.22
CA PRO A 211 -13.33 20.18 -5.87
C PRO A 211 -13.23 19.90 -7.36
N THR A 212 -13.99 20.70 -8.11
CA THR A 212 -14.12 20.53 -9.55
C THR A 212 -12.74 20.67 -10.20
N ALA A 213 -12.55 20.10 -11.39
CA ALA A 213 -11.29 20.29 -12.12
C ALA A 213 -10.95 21.78 -12.32
N ALA A 214 -11.96 22.66 -12.33
CA ALA A 214 -11.81 24.10 -12.36
C ALA A 214 -11.20 24.69 -11.07
N ASP A 215 -11.51 24.13 -9.89
CA ASP A 215 -10.96 24.59 -8.61
C ASP A 215 -9.48 24.22 -8.44
N ARG A 216 -9.05 23.06 -8.98
CA ARG A 216 -7.63 22.67 -8.99
C ARG A 216 -6.77 23.59 -9.85
N GLN A 217 -7.32 24.14 -10.94
CA GLN A 217 -6.63 25.07 -11.81
C GLN A 217 -6.47 26.47 -11.18
N LYS A 218 -7.35 26.84 -10.25
CA LYS A 218 -7.37 28.16 -9.60
C LYS A 218 -6.40 28.29 -8.42
N GLY A 219 -5.94 27.17 -7.87
CA GLY A 219 -4.99 27.12 -6.74
C GLY A 219 -3.51 27.12 -7.13
N SER A 220 -3.17 27.11 -8.43
CA SER A 220 -1.78 26.99 -8.89
C SER A 220 -1.16 28.31 -9.40
N ASP A 221 -1.76 29.47 -9.12
CA ASP A 221 -1.22 30.76 -9.57
C ASP A 221 -0.79 31.65 -8.39
N PRO A 222 0.45 31.51 -7.87
CA PRO A 222 0.97 32.39 -6.85
C PRO A 222 1.76 33.54 -7.49
N ALA A 223 1.08 34.55 -8.07
CA ALA A 223 1.61 35.92 -8.19
C ALA A 223 0.62 36.85 -8.91
N ALA A 224 -0.26 37.51 -8.16
CA ALA A 224 -0.66 38.89 -8.48
C ALA A 224 -1.39 39.53 -7.31
N LYS A 225 -0.99 40.78 -7.03
CA LYS A 225 -1.48 41.74 -6.04
C LYS A 225 -0.92 41.52 -4.62
N ALA A 226 -0.42 42.53 -3.93
CA ALA A 226 0.03 43.90 -4.22
C ALA A 226 0.63 44.37 -2.88
#